data_AF-A0A7W0U6J3-F1
#
_entry.id   AF-A0A7W0U6J3-F1
#
_cell.length_a   1.000
_cell.length_b   1.000
_cell.length_c   1.000
_cell.angle_alpha   90.00
_cell.angle_beta   90.00
_cell.angle_gamma   90.00
#
_symmetry.space_group_name_H-M   'P 1'
#
loop_
_entity.id
_entity.type
_entity.pdbx_description
1 polymer ?
#
loop_
_entity_poly.entity_id
_entity_poly.type
_entity_poly.pdbx_seq_one_letter_code
_entity_poly.pdbx_strand_id
1 'polypeptide(L)'
;MPTDPEPLTVTEAVQRAAEVADPSGVDADIGDFVLYLEDADEPITAIANLTDRLEEARRSVDPEGDMPGVTMTAAVANYLAYRRDELDDRREDLLRLAARAEFEGGQPPDEVAEWLAGRGVEV
;
A
#
# COMPACT_ATOMS: atom_id res chain seq x y z
N MET A 1 -1.73 -33.82 -0.55
CA MET A 1 -2.00 -32.83 -1.62
C MET A 1 -1.39 -31.53 -1.13
N PRO A 2 -0.35 -30.99 -1.77
CA PRO A 2 -0.03 -29.58 -1.58
C PRO A 2 -1.17 -28.80 -2.24
N THR A 3 -1.98 -28.11 -1.45
CA THR A 3 -2.84 -27.05 -1.99
C THR A 3 -1.90 -25.97 -2.50
N ASP A 4 -2.06 -25.55 -3.75
CA ASP A 4 -1.45 -24.31 -4.19
C ASP A 4 -1.81 -23.22 -3.18
N PRO A 5 -0.86 -22.35 -2.77
CA PRO A 5 -1.15 -21.30 -1.82
C PRO A 5 -2.34 -20.47 -2.32
N GLU A 6 -3.25 -20.16 -1.41
CA GLU A 6 -4.42 -19.35 -1.74
C GLU A 6 -3.94 -18.00 -2.29
N PRO A 7 -4.58 -17.48 -3.35
CA PRO A 7 -4.16 -16.24 -3.97
C PRO A 7 -4.37 -15.07 -3.02
N LEU A 8 -3.35 -14.21 -2.91
CA LEU A 8 -3.35 -12.98 -2.09
C LEU A 8 -4.65 -12.18 -2.29
N THR A 9 -5.37 -11.90 -1.21
CA THR A 9 -6.58 -11.09 -1.22
C THR A 9 -6.26 -9.60 -1.15
N VAL A 10 -7.24 -8.75 -1.45
CA VAL A 10 -7.08 -7.30 -1.30
C VAL A 10 -6.82 -6.94 0.15
N THR A 11 -7.63 -7.48 1.07
CA THR A 11 -7.46 -7.25 2.51
C THR A 11 -6.06 -7.62 2.97
N GLU A 12 -5.52 -8.76 2.56
CA GLU A 12 -4.16 -9.20 2.93
C GLU A 12 -3.08 -8.25 2.41
N ALA A 13 -3.18 -7.78 1.16
CA ALA A 13 -2.24 -6.82 0.62
C ALA A 13 -2.31 -5.45 1.31
N VAL A 14 -3.51 -5.01 1.68
CA VAL A 14 -3.73 -3.74 2.39
C VAL A 14 -3.22 -3.82 3.83
N GLN A 15 -3.48 -4.91 4.53
CA GLN A 15 -2.92 -5.16 5.86
C GLN A 15 -1.40 -5.17 5.80
N ARG A 16 -0.82 -5.87 4.81
CA ARG A 16 0.63 -5.89 4.62
C ARG A 16 1.18 -4.50 4.33
N ALA A 17 0.51 -3.72 3.50
CA ALA A 17 0.90 -2.35 3.19
C ALA A 17 0.87 -1.44 4.43
N ALA A 18 -0.14 -1.61 5.29
CA ALA A 18 -0.25 -0.87 6.54
C ALA A 18 0.90 -1.21 7.50
N GLU A 19 1.24 -2.49 7.66
CA GLU A 19 2.41 -2.91 8.46
C GLU A 19 3.74 -2.34 7.94
N VAL A 20 3.84 -2.14 6.63
CA VAL A 20 5.00 -1.54 5.97
C VAL A 20 5.07 -0.04 6.24
N ALA A 21 3.95 0.68 6.13
CA ALA A 21 3.88 2.13 6.28
C ALA A 21 3.88 2.60 7.75
N ASP A 22 3.18 1.86 8.61
CA ASP A 22 3.06 2.07 10.05
C ASP A 22 3.18 0.74 10.82
N PRO A 23 4.43 0.29 11.08
CA PRO A 23 4.65 -0.95 11.82
C PRO A 23 4.23 -0.90 13.29
N SER A 24 3.93 0.29 13.81
CA SER A 24 3.47 0.49 15.19
C SER A 24 1.95 0.49 15.33
N GLY A 25 1.20 0.65 14.24
CA GLY A 25 -0.26 0.74 14.25
C GLY A 25 -0.80 1.95 15.03
N VAL A 26 -0.09 3.08 15.00
CA VAL A 26 -0.45 4.32 15.70
C VAL A 26 -1.08 5.37 14.78
N ASP A 27 -0.92 5.21 13.47
CA ASP A 27 -1.46 6.11 12.44
C ASP A 27 -2.95 5.76 12.22
N ALA A 28 -3.83 6.59 12.76
CA ALA A 28 -5.27 6.37 12.71
C ALA A 28 -5.81 6.44 11.28
N ASP A 29 -5.23 7.30 10.42
CA ASP A 29 -5.68 7.48 9.05
C ASP A 29 -5.34 6.23 8.20
N ILE A 30 -4.17 5.62 8.42
CA ILE A 30 -3.85 4.30 7.86
C ILE A 30 -4.84 3.24 8.37
N GLY A 31 -5.19 3.28 9.65
CA GLY A 31 -6.21 2.41 10.24
C GLY A 31 -7.57 2.51 9.55
N ASP A 32 -8.04 3.74 9.29
CA ASP A 32 -9.30 4.01 8.59
C ASP A 32 -9.26 3.52 7.13
N PHE A 33 -8.11 3.64 6.46
CA PHE A 33 -7.91 3.07 5.12
C PHE A 33 -8.00 1.54 5.11
N VAL A 34 -7.38 0.86 6.09
CA VAL A 34 -7.49 -0.60 6.25
C VAL A 34 -8.94 -0.99 6.53
N LEU A 35 -9.62 -0.26 7.42
CA LEU A 35 -11.01 -0.52 7.79
C LEU A 35 -11.95 -0.43 6.58
N TYR A 36 -11.72 0.52 5.68
CA TYR A 36 -12.52 0.67 4.46
C TYR A 36 -12.47 -0.58 3.56
N LEU A 37 -11.35 -1.30 3.59
CA LEU A 37 -11.09 -2.49 2.76
C LEU A 37 -11.11 -3.79 3.57
N GLU A 38 -11.58 -3.79 4.81
CA GLU A 38 -11.50 -4.98 5.69
C GLU A 38 -12.27 -6.18 5.14
N ASP A 39 -13.41 -5.93 4.49
CA ASP A 39 -14.28 -6.96 3.90
C ASP A 39 -13.87 -7.36 2.47
N ALA A 40 -12.75 -6.84 1.95
CA ALA A 40 -12.28 -7.09 0.58
C ALA A 40 -11.52 -8.43 0.44
N ASP A 41 -12.15 -9.52 0.88
CA ASP A 41 -11.58 -10.88 0.89
C ASP A 41 -11.44 -11.51 -0.52
N GLU A 42 -11.69 -10.75 -1.58
CA GLU A 42 -11.58 -11.25 -2.93
C GLU A 42 -10.11 -11.38 -3.37
N PRO A 43 -9.74 -12.44 -4.12
CA PRO A 43 -8.40 -12.56 -4.69
C PRO A 43 -8.06 -11.35 -5.56
N ILE A 44 -6.87 -10.77 -5.39
CA ILE A 44 -6.40 -9.63 -6.18
C ILE A 44 -6.47 -9.91 -7.69
N THR A 45 -6.18 -11.16 -8.09
CA THR A 45 -6.20 -11.59 -9.49
C THR A 45 -7.59 -11.57 -10.12
N ALA A 46 -8.66 -11.52 -9.31
CA ALA A 46 -10.04 -11.45 -9.79
C ALA A 46 -10.51 -10.00 -10.05
N ILE A 47 -9.74 -9.00 -9.63
CA ILE A 47 -10.12 -7.58 -9.72
C ILE A 47 -9.39 -6.93 -10.90
N ALA A 48 -10.14 -6.62 -11.95
CA ALA A 48 -9.58 -6.01 -13.16
C ALA A 48 -9.03 -4.59 -12.93
N ASN A 49 -9.67 -3.80 -12.06
CA ASN A 49 -9.36 -2.39 -11.83
C ASN A 49 -9.01 -2.13 -10.36
N LEU A 50 -8.07 -2.91 -9.80
CA LEU A 50 -7.71 -2.78 -8.39
C LEU A 50 -7.16 -1.39 -8.05
N THR A 51 -6.38 -0.79 -8.95
CA THR A 51 -5.82 0.55 -8.78
C THR A 51 -6.93 1.59 -8.54
N ASP A 52 -8.02 1.56 -9.33
CA ASP A 52 -9.15 2.48 -9.15
C ASP A 52 -9.84 2.26 -7.79
N ARG A 53 -10.00 1.00 -7.35
CA ARG A 53 -10.61 0.65 -6.06
C ARG A 53 -9.76 1.14 -4.89
N LEU A 54 -8.45 0.94 -4.94
CA LEU A 54 -7.52 1.42 -3.91
C LEU A 54 -7.50 2.95 -3.86
N GLU A 55 -7.54 3.60 -5.00
CA GLU A 55 -7.56 5.06 -5.08
C GLU A 55 -8.90 5.66 -4.62
N GLU A 56 -10.03 4.98 -4.84
CA GLU A 56 -11.33 5.36 -4.27
C GLU A 56 -11.32 5.25 -2.73
N ALA A 57 -10.78 4.16 -2.19
CA ALA A 57 -10.59 3.99 -0.76
C ALA A 57 -9.66 5.07 -0.19
N ARG A 58 -8.53 5.36 -0.87
CA ARG A 58 -7.57 6.39 -0.47
C ARG A 58 -8.25 7.75 -0.39
N ARG A 59 -8.99 8.17 -1.44
CA ARG A 59 -9.71 9.46 -1.45
C ARG A 59 -10.83 9.56 -0.43
N SER A 60 -11.36 8.43 0.04
CA SER A 60 -12.37 8.43 1.09
C SER A 60 -11.77 8.81 2.46
N VAL A 61 -10.49 8.55 2.67
CA VAL A 61 -9.74 8.86 3.91
C VAL A 61 -8.93 10.15 3.77
N ASP A 62 -8.26 10.32 2.63
CA ASP A 62 -7.38 11.43 2.27
C ASP A 62 -7.88 12.13 0.99
N PRO A 63 -8.94 12.95 1.06
CA PRO A 63 -9.53 13.62 -0.09
C PRO A 63 -8.58 14.64 -0.73
N GLU A 64 -7.78 15.31 0.09
CA GLU A 64 -6.83 16.35 -0.32
C GLU A 64 -5.51 15.78 -0.87
N GLY A 65 -5.15 14.54 -0.55
CA GLY A 65 -3.89 13.92 -0.97
C GLY A 65 -2.70 14.36 -0.13
N ASP A 66 -2.92 14.87 1.08
CA ASP A 66 -1.90 15.46 1.96
C ASP A 66 -1.55 14.54 3.14
N MET A 67 -1.94 13.27 3.08
CA MET A 67 -1.58 12.23 4.04
C MET A 67 -0.56 11.24 3.44
N PRO A 68 0.75 11.49 3.59
CA PRO A 68 1.79 10.62 3.03
C PRO A 68 1.68 9.15 3.46
N GLY A 69 1.24 8.90 4.71
CA GLY A 69 1.07 7.55 5.23
C GLY A 69 0.00 6.75 4.49
N VAL A 70 -1.17 7.36 4.30
CA VAL A 70 -2.28 6.77 3.55
C VAL A 70 -1.91 6.60 2.07
N THR A 71 -1.29 7.62 1.48
CA THR A 71 -0.80 7.57 0.09
C THR A 71 0.20 6.44 -0.13
N MET A 72 1.20 6.30 0.73
CA MET A 72 2.19 5.23 0.62
C MET A 72 1.61 3.85 0.95
N THR A 73 0.59 3.76 1.82
CA THR A 73 -0.13 2.51 2.08
C THR A 73 -0.87 2.04 0.82
N ALA A 74 -1.61 2.92 0.16
CA ALA A 74 -2.28 2.62 -1.10
C ALA A 74 -1.28 2.23 -2.20
N ALA A 75 -0.16 2.96 -2.31
CA ALA A 75 0.90 2.67 -3.27
C ALA A 75 1.54 1.29 -3.05
N VAL A 76 1.83 0.91 -1.80
CA VAL A 76 2.39 -0.42 -1.47
C VAL A 76 1.37 -1.52 -1.76
N ALA A 77 0.10 -1.33 -1.43
CA ALA A 77 -0.95 -2.30 -1.76
C ALA A 77 -1.09 -2.50 -3.28
N ASN A 78 -1.06 -1.40 -4.05
CA ASN A 78 -1.07 -1.43 -5.50
C ASN A 78 0.18 -2.12 -6.07
N TYR A 79 1.36 -1.83 -5.51
CA TYR A 79 2.62 -2.47 -5.89
C TYR A 79 2.58 -3.99 -5.69
N LEU A 80 2.19 -4.44 -4.48
CA LEU A 80 2.09 -5.86 -4.12
C LEU A 80 1.05 -6.61 -4.96
N ALA A 81 0.04 -5.91 -5.48
CA ALA A 81 -0.90 -6.52 -6.40
C ALA A 81 -0.24 -7.02 -7.69
N TYR A 82 0.79 -6.33 -8.17
CA TYR A 82 1.59 -6.73 -9.34
C TYR A 82 2.82 -7.57 -8.98
N ARG A 83 3.36 -7.41 -7.76
CA ARG A 83 4.58 -8.06 -7.24
C ARG A 83 4.29 -8.92 -6.00
N ARG A 84 3.34 -9.85 -6.15
CA ARG A 84 2.88 -10.72 -5.05
C ARG A 84 3.98 -11.59 -4.46
N ASP A 85 5.02 -11.89 -5.24
CA ASP A 85 6.20 -12.65 -4.83
C ASP A 85 7.12 -11.87 -3.87
N GLU A 86 6.95 -10.55 -3.77
CA GLU A 86 7.74 -9.66 -2.89
C GLU A 86 7.01 -9.37 -1.56
N LEU A 87 5.93 -10.08 -1.22
CA LEU A 87 5.12 -9.84 -0.01
C LEU A 87 5.95 -9.81 1.29
N ASP A 88 6.94 -10.70 1.38
CA ASP A 88 7.81 -10.88 2.55
C ASP A 88 9.08 -10.01 2.52
N ASP A 89 9.22 -9.13 1.52
CA ASP A 89 10.38 -8.24 1.41
C ASP A 89 10.43 -7.22 2.55
N ARG A 90 11.61 -6.62 2.69
CA ARG A 90 11.87 -5.61 3.73
C ARG A 90 11.00 -4.39 3.49
N ARG A 91 10.44 -3.84 4.56
CA ARG A 91 9.53 -2.68 4.52
C ARG A 91 10.14 -1.50 3.78
N GLU A 92 11.42 -1.23 4.03
CA GLU A 92 12.14 -0.11 3.42
C GLU A 92 12.32 -0.31 1.91
N ASP A 93 12.43 -1.56 1.45
CA ASP A 93 12.51 -1.90 0.03
C ASP A 93 11.13 -1.76 -0.63
N LEU A 94 10.08 -2.26 0.02
CA LEU A 94 8.70 -2.13 -0.46
C LEU A 94 8.27 -0.66 -0.58
N LEU A 95 8.56 0.18 0.42
CA LEU A 95 8.27 1.61 0.38
C LEU A 95 8.98 2.29 -0.80
N ARG A 96 10.27 1.99 -1.00
CA ARG A 96 11.06 2.58 -2.10
C ARG A 96 10.54 2.16 -3.47
N LEU A 97 10.26 0.87 -3.65
CA LEU A 97 9.80 0.32 -4.92
C LEU A 97 8.39 0.79 -5.26
N ALA A 98 7.50 0.82 -4.26
CA ALA A 98 6.15 1.36 -4.41
C ALA A 98 6.17 2.85 -4.78
N ALA A 99 6.95 3.68 -4.06
CA ALA A 99 7.08 5.11 -4.40
C ALA A 99 7.59 5.30 -5.84
N ARG A 100 8.59 4.52 -6.24
CA ARG A 100 9.14 4.59 -7.59
C ARG A 100 8.14 4.17 -8.68
N ALA A 101 7.26 3.21 -8.37
CA ALA A 101 6.24 2.73 -9.29
C ALA A 101 5.04 3.67 -9.37
N GLU A 102 4.68 4.31 -8.25
CA GLU A 102 3.52 5.18 -8.13
C GLU A 102 3.74 6.57 -8.76
N PHE A 103 4.89 7.18 -8.51
CA PHE A 103 5.14 8.56 -8.92
C PHE A 103 5.92 8.65 -10.24
N GLU A 104 5.51 9.59 -11.10
CA GLU A 104 6.15 9.82 -12.39
C GLU A 104 7.65 10.12 -12.21
N GLY A 105 8.49 9.47 -13.02
CA GLY A 105 9.94 9.61 -12.93
C GLY A 105 10.57 9.04 -11.65
N GLY A 106 9.77 8.43 -10.76
CA GLY A 106 10.18 8.00 -9.43
C GLY A 106 10.34 9.16 -8.45
N GLN A 107 9.64 10.28 -8.68
CA GLN A 107 9.79 11.52 -7.91
C GLN A 107 8.50 11.79 -7.12
N PRO A 108 8.39 11.35 -5.84
CA PRO A 108 7.26 11.68 -5.00
C PRO A 108 7.17 13.18 -4.69
N PRO A 109 5.98 13.70 -4.34
CA PRO A 109 5.82 15.02 -3.73
C PRO A 109 6.69 15.20 -2.49
N ASP A 110 7.07 16.44 -2.19
CA ASP A 110 8.01 16.77 -1.10
C ASP A 110 7.58 16.20 0.27
N GLU A 111 6.28 16.24 0.57
CA GLU A 111 5.70 15.69 1.80
C GLU A 111 5.86 14.17 1.92
N VAL A 112 5.74 13.45 0.81
CA VAL A 112 5.95 12.01 0.74
C VAL A 112 7.45 11.68 0.84
N ALA A 113 8.30 12.46 0.15
CA ALA A 113 9.75 12.30 0.23
C ALA A 113 10.27 12.53 1.66
N GLU A 114 9.80 13.56 2.36
CA GLU A 114 10.16 13.84 3.75
C GLU A 114 9.68 12.73 4.69
N TRP A 115 8.44 12.24 4.49
CA TRP A 115 7.88 11.15 5.26
C TRP A 115 8.66 9.83 5.09
N LEU A 116 9.13 9.54 3.86
CA LEU A 116 9.98 8.39 3.54
C LEU A 116 11.38 8.54 4.15
N ALA A 117 11.97 9.73 4.08
CA ALA A 117 13.28 10.00 4.69
C ALA A 117 13.25 9.81 6.22
N GLY A 118 12.15 10.21 6.88
CA GLY A 118 11.92 9.95 8.32
C GLY A 118 11.90 8.46 8.69
N ARG A 119 11.70 7.58 7.71
CA ARG A 119 11.73 6.10 7.83
C ARG A 119 13.02 5.47 7.29
N GLY A 120 14.02 6.29 6.94
CA GLY A 120 15.29 5.82 6.39
C GLY A 120 15.20 5.33 4.94
N VAL A 121 14.17 5.76 4.20
CA VAL A 121 13.97 5.43 2.79
C VAL A 121 14.34 6.63 1.92
N GLU A 122 15.30 6.43 1.03
CA GLU A 122 15.69 7.40 -0.01
C GLU A 122 15.14 6.95 -1.37
N VAL A 123 14.57 7.90 -2.11
CA VAL A 123 13.88 7.74 -3.40
C VAL A 123 14.41 8.70 -4.45
#